data_AF-A0AA38N5U8-F1
#
_entry.id   AF-A0AA38N5U8-F1
#
_cell.length_a   1.000
_cell.length_b   1.000
_cell.length_c   1.000
_cell.angle_alpha   90.00
_cell.angle_beta   90.00
_cell.angle_gamma   90.00
#
_symmetry.space_group_name_H-M   'P 1'
#
loop_
_entity.id
_entity.type
_entity.pdbx_description
1 polymer ?
#
loop_
_entity_poly.entity_id
_entity_poly.type
_entity_poly.pdbx_seq_one_letter_code
_entity_poly.pdbx_strand_id
1 'polypeptide(L)'
;MDSHSLENEFSQLEIDNKSKSISKSTKIEYILCDTPESFSSAIAVLQTFSLLVIDCEGLNLGTHHGSLSLLTIRPIAPQNSQNFIFDFVALTFSLQPLFSILTNPSILKILYDGRMDFSALYHSYHIDLDPVLDLQLVDICSRFARGGYSVASHRQRLLRCFSYSQIRQNKDRFKNIHILQSLGGCLEEHGCKSTSPKKHVNHETWLTRPLSSEYLEYAAHDVEIIHALYTHFIQAGYIQHPLLSLNLSQSKRYISIWNDAPPEQGNIYRSHPLLPLEIIDFIPSNTTITCQGCSRNLSSSSF
;
A
#
# COMPACT_ATOMS: atom_id res chain seq x y z
N MET A 1 -34.79 -53.08 -20.71
CA MET A 1 -33.83 -52.65 -19.67
C MET A 1 -33.48 -51.23 -20.04
N ASP A 2 -34.25 -50.31 -19.48
CA ASP A 2 -34.58 -49.04 -20.12
C ASP A 2 -33.49 -48.00 -19.93
N SER A 3 -33.10 -47.39 -21.05
CA SER A 3 -32.13 -46.30 -21.17
C SER A 3 -32.55 -45.02 -20.43
N HIS A 4 -33.77 -44.95 -19.89
CA HIS A 4 -34.26 -43.81 -19.10
C HIS A 4 -33.86 -43.83 -17.62
N SER A 5 -33.25 -44.91 -17.12
CA SER A 5 -32.75 -44.95 -15.73
C SER A 5 -31.34 -44.35 -15.56
N LEU A 6 -30.54 -44.30 -16.62
CA LEU A 6 -29.14 -43.85 -16.54
C LEU A 6 -28.99 -42.33 -16.73
N GLU A 7 -29.89 -41.68 -17.47
CA GLU A 7 -29.86 -40.22 -17.66
C GLU A 7 -30.21 -39.44 -16.37
N ASN A 8 -31.03 -40.03 -15.49
CA ASN A 8 -31.37 -39.40 -14.21
C ASN A 8 -30.25 -39.50 -13.16
N GLU A 9 -29.44 -40.56 -13.15
CA GLU A 9 -28.29 -40.66 -12.23
C GLU A 9 -27.15 -39.69 -12.61
N PHE A 10 -26.93 -39.45 -13.91
CA PHE A 10 -25.93 -38.47 -14.36
C PHE A 10 -26.35 -37.02 -14.06
N SER A 11 -27.64 -36.70 -14.15
CA SER A 11 -28.15 -35.37 -13.77
C SER A 11 -28.10 -35.12 -12.26
N GLN A 12 -28.34 -36.14 -11.41
CA GLN A 12 -28.22 -35.99 -9.96
C GLN A 12 -26.74 -35.81 -9.52
N LEU A 13 -25.81 -36.55 -10.14
CA LEU A 13 -24.36 -36.42 -9.89
C LEU A 13 -23.78 -35.08 -10.39
N GLU A 14 -24.35 -34.46 -11.42
CA GLU A 14 -23.97 -33.10 -11.86
C GLU A 14 -24.56 -31.98 -10.97
N ILE A 15 -25.70 -32.22 -10.32
CA ILE A 15 -26.32 -31.29 -9.38
C ILE A 15 -25.64 -31.37 -7.99
N ASP A 16 -25.19 -32.55 -7.57
CA ASP A 16 -24.44 -32.74 -6.32
C ASP A 16 -22.96 -32.30 -6.42
N ASN A 17 -22.39 -32.23 -7.64
CA ASN A 17 -21.05 -31.65 -7.86
C ASN A 17 -21.06 -30.14 -8.11
N LYS A 18 -22.22 -29.51 -8.33
CA LYS A 18 -22.35 -28.04 -8.42
C LYS A 18 -22.62 -27.35 -7.08
N SER A 19 -22.78 -28.11 -5.99
CA SER A 19 -23.07 -27.58 -4.65
C SER A 19 -21.91 -27.71 -3.64
N LYS A 20 -20.71 -28.13 -4.08
CA LYS A 20 -19.48 -28.12 -3.27
C LYS A 20 -18.34 -27.33 -3.91
N SER A 21 -18.54 -26.02 -4.05
CA SER A 21 -17.44 -25.06 -3.96
C SER A 21 -17.88 -23.81 -3.22
N ILE A 22 -18.41 -24.01 -2.00
CA ILE A 22 -18.35 -22.95 -1.00
C ILE A 22 -16.86 -22.82 -0.67
N SER A 23 -16.20 -21.85 -1.30
CA SER A 23 -14.87 -21.42 -0.88
C SER A 23 -14.99 -21.02 0.59
N LYS A 24 -14.60 -21.92 1.50
CA LYS A 24 -14.35 -21.54 2.88
C LYS A 24 -13.35 -20.40 2.81
N SER A 25 -13.80 -19.19 3.12
CA SER A 25 -12.93 -18.05 3.39
C SER A 25 -11.94 -18.51 4.45
N THR A 26 -10.73 -18.86 4.05
CA THR A 26 -9.64 -19.16 4.97
C THR A 26 -9.44 -17.92 5.80
N LYS A 27 -9.71 -18.02 7.10
CA LYS A 27 -9.54 -16.91 8.04
C LYS A 27 -8.06 -16.51 8.02
N ILE A 28 -7.79 -15.22 7.83
CA ILE A 28 -6.41 -14.71 7.83
C ILE A 28 -5.89 -14.76 9.26
N GLU A 29 -4.73 -15.37 9.44
CA GLU A 29 -4.11 -15.53 10.76
C GLU A 29 -3.34 -14.25 11.15
N TYR A 30 -3.50 -13.84 12.40
CA TYR A 30 -2.80 -12.70 12.98
C TYR A 30 -2.57 -12.90 14.49
N ILE A 31 -1.54 -12.25 15.02
CA ILE A 31 -1.31 -12.07 16.45
C ILE A 31 -1.66 -10.62 16.77
N LEU A 32 -2.65 -10.43 17.63
CA LEU A 32 -2.96 -9.11 18.19
C LEU A 32 -1.97 -8.80 19.31
N CYS A 33 -1.32 -7.66 19.20
CA CYS A 33 -0.39 -7.12 20.17
C CYS A 33 -1.07 -5.96 20.90
N ASP A 34 -1.83 -6.29 21.94
CA ASP A 34 -2.60 -5.37 22.80
C ASP A 34 -2.22 -5.47 24.29
N THR A 35 -1.24 -6.32 24.63
CA THR A 35 -0.68 -6.48 25.98
C THR A 35 0.86 -6.37 25.98
N PRO A 36 1.50 -6.12 27.13
CA PRO A 36 2.97 -6.10 27.22
C PRO A 36 3.63 -7.41 26.75
N GLU A 37 3.03 -8.57 27.02
CA GLU A 37 3.57 -9.88 26.70
C GLU A 37 3.48 -10.18 25.19
N SER A 38 2.33 -9.92 24.58
CA SER A 38 2.12 -10.08 23.14
C SER A 38 3.00 -9.11 22.35
N PHE A 39 3.12 -7.86 22.81
CA PHE A 39 4.02 -6.86 22.25
C PHE A 39 5.48 -7.31 22.31
N SER A 40 5.98 -7.67 23.50
CA SER A 40 7.39 -8.06 23.68
C SER A 40 7.76 -9.30 22.84
N SER A 41 6.83 -10.26 22.72
CA SER A 41 7.00 -11.44 21.88
C SER A 41 7.08 -11.09 20.40
N ALA A 42 6.22 -10.18 19.92
CA ALA A 42 6.25 -9.71 18.55
C ALA A 42 7.55 -8.96 18.22
N ILE A 43 8.01 -8.07 19.10
CA ILE A 43 9.29 -7.37 18.94
C ILE A 43 10.46 -8.35 18.84
N ALA A 44 10.47 -9.37 19.71
CA ALA A 44 11.52 -10.39 19.71
C ALA A 44 11.64 -11.14 18.38
N VAL A 45 10.51 -11.36 17.71
CA VAL A 45 10.45 -11.99 16.38
C VAL A 45 10.84 -10.98 15.30
N LEU A 46 10.19 -9.81 15.25
CA LEU A 46 10.31 -8.85 14.15
C LEU A 46 11.74 -8.29 14.00
N GLN A 47 12.48 -8.11 15.10
CA GLN A 47 13.87 -7.63 15.05
C GLN A 47 14.84 -8.58 14.34
N THR A 48 14.45 -9.84 14.11
CA THR A 48 15.28 -10.83 13.42
C THR A 48 15.15 -10.78 11.90
N PHE A 49 14.21 -9.98 11.38
CA PHE A 49 13.94 -9.84 9.96
C PHE A 49 14.49 -8.52 9.42
N SER A 50 15.01 -8.57 8.20
CA SER A 50 15.50 -7.39 7.47
C SER A 50 14.48 -6.80 6.51
N LEU A 51 13.34 -7.46 6.27
CA LEU A 51 12.27 -7.01 5.37
C LEU A 51 10.92 -7.16 6.04
N LEU A 52 10.20 -6.05 6.18
CA LEU A 52 8.88 -5.98 6.78
C LEU A 52 7.90 -5.28 5.84
N VAL A 53 6.77 -5.91 5.57
CA VAL A 53 5.60 -5.24 4.97
C VAL A 53 4.81 -4.60 6.09
N ILE A 54 4.44 -3.33 5.93
CA ILE A 54 3.65 -2.61 6.93
C ILE A 54 2.49 -1.86 6.31
N ASP A 55 1.44 -1.67 7.09
CA ASP A 55 0.26 -0.89 6.73
C ASP A 55 -0.40 -0.36 8.01
N CYS A 56 -0.85 0.90 7.98
CA CYS A 56 -1.50 1.56 9.11
C CYS A 56 -2.99 1.76 8.86
N GLU A 57 -3.78 1.64 9.92
CA GLU A 57 -5.20 1.93 9.91
C GLU A 57 -5.58 2.91 11.01
N GLY A 58 -6.57 3.78 10.75
CA GLY A 58 -6.91 4.85 11.68
C GLY A 58 -8.10 5.71 11.27
N LEU A 59 -8.59 6.48 12.24
CA LEU A 59 -9.61 7.49 11.99
C LEU A 59 -8.95 8.68 11.30
N ASN A 60 -9.37 9.01 10.07
CA ASN A 60 -8.79 10.10 9.26
C ASN A 60 -7.24 10.04 9.22
N LEU A 61 -6.70 8.83 9.09
CA LEU A 61 -5.27 8.51 9.25
C LEU A 61 -4.37 9.55 8.57
N GLY A 62 -3.36 10.02 9.30
CA GLY A 62 -2.31 10.91 8.78
C GLY A 62 -2.73 12.37 8.57
N THR A 63 -4.00 12.72 8.72
CA THR A 63 -4.46 14.13 8.68
C THR A 63 -4.20 14.86 10.00
N HIS A 64 -4.37 16.19 10.03
CA HIS A 64 -4.10 17.03 11.22
C HIS A 64 -4.88 16.60 12.49
N HIS A 65 -6.07 16.03 12.33
CA HIS A 65 -6.90 15.50 13.43
C HIS A 65 -7.09 13.98 13.34
N GLY A 66 -6.23 13.31 12.57
CA GLY A 66 -6.23 11.88 12.43
C GLY A 66 -5.73 11.17 13.68
N SER A 67 -6.02 9.89 13.82
CA SER A 67 -5.49 9.04 14.88
C SER A 67 -5.14 7.68 14.32
N LEU A 68 -3.91 7.23 14.59
CA LEU A 68 -3.47 5.88 14.30
C LEU A 68 -4.15 4.91 15.26
N SER A 69 -4.79 3.88 14.71
CA SER A 69 -5.47 2.84 15.48
C SER A 69 -4.65 1.56 15.51
N LEU A 70 -4.25 1.08 14.33
CA LEU A 70 -3.49 -0.14 14.16
C LEU A 70 -2.26 0.11 13.29
N LEU A 71 -1.17 -0.58 13.61
CA LEU A 71 -0.07 -0.81 12.68
C LEU A 71 0.06 -2.32 12.50
N THR A 72 -0.12 -2.79 11.27
CA THR A 72 0.06 -4.19 10.93
C THR A 72 1.43 -4.40 10.32
N ILE A 73 2.16 -5.42 10.79
CA ILE A 73 3.49 -5.78 10.31
C ILE A 73 3.50 -7.25 9.91
N ARG A 74 3.96 -7.51 8.69
CA ARG A 74 4.24 -8.86 8.19
C ARG A 74 5.73 -8.98 7.84
N PRO A 75 6.51 -9.82 8.54
CA PRO A 75 7.88 -10.11 8.12
C PRO A 75 7.88 -10.92 6.82
N ILE A 76 8.82 -10.65 5.93
CA ILE A 76 9.01 -11.47 4.72
C ILE A 76 9.96 -12.62 5.06
N ALA A 77 9.46 -13.85 4.97
CA ALA A 77 10.20 -15.07 5.24
C ALA A 77 9.93 -16.13 4.15
N PRO A 78 10.88 -17.04 3.87
CA PRO A 78 10.67 -18.13 2.91
C PRO A 78 9.51 -19.08 3.26
N GLN A 79 9.12 -19.19 4.53
CA GLN A 79 8.04 -20.05 5.01
C GLN A 79 7.26 -19.37 6.14
N ASN A 80 5.92 -19.43 6.03
CA ASN A 80 4.91 -19.07 7.04
C ASN A 80 5.20 -17.79 7.86
N SER A 81 4.91 -16.63 7.26
CA SER A 81 4.97 -15.35 7.97
C SER A 81 3.66 -15.06 8.70
N GLN A 82 3.75 -14.95 10.03
CA GLN A 82 2.66 -14.51 10.90
C GLN A 82 2.46 -12.99 10.77
N ASN A 83 1.20 -12.53 10.63
CA ASN A 83 0.89 -11.11 10.72
C ASN A 83 0.83 -10.68 12.19
N PHE A 84 1.41 -9.52 12.52
CA PHE A 84 1.35 -8.91 13.86
C PHE A 84 0.58 -7.59 13.76
N ILE A 85 -0.45 -7.43 14.58
CA ILE A 85 -1.26 -6.20 14.63
C ILE A 85 -0.99 -5.50 15.95
N PHE A 86 -0.36 -4.33 15.91
CA PHE A 86 -0.14 -3.50 17.08
C PHE A 86 -1.33 -2.57 17.29
N ASP A 87 -2.01 -2.70 18.41
CA ASP A 87 -3.17 -1.88 18.76
C ASP A 87 -2.73 -0.61 19.50
N PHE A 88 -2.57 0.49 18.77
CA PHE A 88 -2.11 1.77 19.32
C PHE A 88 -3.12 2.42 20.28
N VAL A 89 -4.38 1.98 20.29
CA VAL A 89 -5.40 2.47 21.23
C VAL A 89 -5.34 1.69 22.54
N ALA A 90 -5.08 0.38 22.50
CA ALA A 90 -5.00 -0.47 23.68
C ALA A 90 -3.64 -0.39 24.39
N LEU A 91 -2.55 -0.21 23.64
CA LEU A 91 -1.20 -0.19 24.20
C LEU A 91 -0.91 1.14 24.91
N THR A 92 -0.90 1.12 26.24
CA THR A 92 -0.72 2.31 27.11
C THR A 92 0.70 2.47 27.67
N PHE A 93 1.65 1.66 27.21
CA PHE A 93 3.04 1.66 27.65
C PHE A 93 4.00 2.11 26.54
N SER A 94 5.29 2.21 26.86
CA SER A 94 6.30 2.66 25.90
C SER A 94 6.43 1.72 24.70
N LEU A 95 6.22 2.27 23.49
CA LEU A 95 6.36 1.55 22.22
C LEU A 95 7.76 1.71 21.59
N GLN A 96 8.73 2.25 22.33
CA GLN A 96 10.09 2.51 21.82
C GLN A 96 10.77 1.31 21.13
N PRO A 97 10.61 0.05 21.59
CA PRO A 97 11.16 -1.09 20.86
C PRO A 97 10.57 -1.25 19.44
N LEU A 98 9.28 -0.97 19.26
CA LEU A 98 8.63 -0.97 17.94
C LEU A 98 9.18 0.17 17.08
N PHE A 99 9.31 1.36 17.65
CA PHE A 99 9.82 2.53 16.94
C PHE A 99 11.27 2.31 16.48
N SER A 100 12.07 1.62 17.30
CA SER A 100 13.44 1.22 16.96
C SER A 100 13.49 0.27 15.77
N ILE A 101 12.50 -0.63 15.60
CA ILE A 101 12.38 -1.47 14.41
C ILE A 101 12.03 -0.63 13.18
N LEU A 102 11.05 0.29 13.31
CA LEU A 102 10.57 1.13 12.21
C LEU A 102 11.65 2.09 11.68
N THR A 103 12.56 2.55 12.54
CA THR A 103 13.68 3.44 12.16
C THR A 103 15.00 2.71 11.94
N ASN A 104 15.04 1.37 12.06
CA ASN A 104 16.27 0.61 11.88
C ASN A 104 16.73 0.65 10.40
N PRO A 105 17.95 1.13 10.10
CA PRO A 105 18.45 1.23 8.73
C PRO A 105 18.72 -0.14 8.08
N SER A 106 18.84 -1.20 8.88
CA SER A 106 19.03 -2.58 8.40
C SER A 106 17.73 -3.31 8.10
N ILE A 107 16.58 -2.68 8.38
CA ILE A 107 15.25 -3.25 8.16
C ILE A 107 14.55 -2.41 7.09
N LEU A 108 14.29 -3.01 5.92
CA LEU A 108 13.52 -2.40 4.85
C LEU A 108 12.02 -2.51 5.14
N LYS A 109 11.33 -1.36 5.12
CA LYS A 109 9.87 -1.31 5.22
C LYS A 109 9.26 -1.27 3.82
N ILE A 110 8.29 -2.12 3.54
CA ILE A 110 7.59 -2.21 2.27
C ILE A 110 6.15 -1.75 2.48
N LEU A 111 5.73 -0.75 1.72
CA LEU A 111 4.39 -0.15 1.81
C LEU A 111 3.75 -0.09 0.42
N TYR A 112 2.46 0.20 0.39
CA TYR A 112 1.78 0.64 -0.83
C TYR A 112 1.10 1.98 -0.58
N ASP A 113 1.56 3.04 -1.22
CA ASP A 113 1.04 4.39 -1.01
C ASP A 113 1.16 4.89 0.46
N GLY A 114 2.35 4.73 1.04
CA GLY A 114 2.63 4.96 2.46
C GLY A 114 2.62 6.42 2.92
N ARG A 115 2.04 7.34 2.14
CA ARG A 115 2.05 8.79 2.44
C ARG A 115 1.27 9.12 3.70
N MET A 116 0.12 8.49 3.89
CA MET A 116 -0.74 8.74 5.05
C MET A 116 -0.21 8.00 6.29
N ASP A 117 0.32 6.80 6.11
CA ASP A 117 1.04 6.03 7.13
C ASP A 117 2.22 6.82 7.68
N PHE A 118 3.06 7.33 6.78
CA PHE A 118 4.19 8.17 7.14
C PHE A 118 3.74 9.43 7.87
N SER A 119 2.73 10.14 7.36
CA SER A 119 2.21 11.34 8.01
C SER A 119 1.76 11.05 9.45
N ALA A 120 1.02 9.94 9.66
CA ALA A 120 0.58 9.53 11.00
C ALA A 120 1.76 9.20 11.93
N LEU A 121 2.70 8.38 11.46
CA LEU A 121 3.86 7.95 12.24
C LEU A 121 4.81 9.12 12.55
N TYR A 122 5.04 10.01 11.59
CA TYR A 122 5.96 11.14 11.71
C TYR A 122 5.41 12.23 12.64
N HIS A 123 4.17 12.69 12.42
CA HIS A 123 3.62 13.81 13.18
C HIS A 123 3.15 13.42 14.58
N SER A 124 2.60 12.20 14.76
CA SER A 124 2.08 11.77 16.06
C SER A 124 3.12 11.06 16.93
N TYR A 125 4.14 10.41 16.32
CA TYR A 125 5.10 9.57 17.05
C TYR A 125 6.57 9.89 16.77
N HIS A 126 6.86 10.90 15.94
CA HIS A 126 8.21 11.29 15.56
C HIS A 126 9.03 10.16 14.93
N ILE A 127 8.36 9.26 14.22
CA ILE A 127 8.98 8.14 13.53
C ILE A 127 9.26 8.56 12.10
N ASP A 128 10.55 8.74 11.79
CA ASP A 128 10.99 8.95 10.42
C ASP A 128 11.27 7.61 9.75
N LEU A 129 10.30 7.11 8.99
CA LEU A 129 10.38 5.79 8.35
C LEU A 129 11.45 5.77 7.24
N ASP A 130 12.54 5.03 7.44
CA ASP A 130 13.64 4.87 6.47
C ASP A 130 14.50 3.63 6.84
N PRO A 131 14.97 2.77 5.91
CA PRO A 131 14.67 2.71 4.48
C PRO A 131 13.27 2.18 4.17
N VAL A 132 12.68 2.71 3.11
CA VAL A 132 11.34 2.33 2.63
C VAL A 132 11.32 2.02 1.14
N LEU A 133 10.56 1.00 0.75
CA LEU A 133 10.16 0.74 -0.63
C LEU A 133 8.63 0.87 -0.76
N ASP A 134 8.18 1.84 -1.53
CA ASP A 134 6.77 2.02 -1.84
C ASP A 134 6.41 1.35 -3.17
N LEU A 135 5.54 0.35 -3.13
CA LEU A 135 5.16 -0.45 -4.29
C LEU A 135 4.29 0.32 -5.29
N GLN A 136 3.68 1.44 -4.91
CA GLN A 136 2.93 2.27 -5.87
C GLN A 136 3.88 2.95 -6.86
N LEU A 137 5.12 3.28 -6.45
CA LEU A 137 6.15 3.74 -7.37
C LEU A 137 6.67 2.61 -8.25
N VAL A 138 6.84 1.42 -7.68
CA VAL A 138 7.23 0.23 -8.45
C VAL A 138 6.19 -0.09 -9.53
N ASP A 139 4.89 0.06 -9.24
CA ASP A 139 3.84 -0.05 -10.26
C ASP A 139 4.06 0.92 -11.42
N ILE A 140 4.32 2.20 -11.14
CA ILE A 140 4.57 3.21 -12.19
C ILE A 140 5.76 2.81 -13.05
N CYS A 141 6.87 2.42 -12.44
CA CYS A 141 8.07 1.96 -13.14
C CYS A 141 7.79 0.69 -13.96
N SER A 142 7.02 -0.25 -13.41
CA SER A 142 6.68 -1.51 -14.08
C SER A 142 5.94 -1.31 -15.40
N ARG A 143 5.18 -0.22 -15.54
CA ARG A 143 4.44 0.09 -16.78
C ARG A 143 5.40 0.19 -17.95
N PHE A 144 6.54 0.84 -17.75
CA PHE A 144 7.57 0.96 -18.78
C PHE A 144 8.32 -0.35 -19.05
N ALA A 145 8.47 -1.20 -18.03
CA ALA A 145 9.19 -2.48 -18.14
C ALA A 145 8.37 -3.60 -18.79
N ARG A 146 7.04 -3.63 -18.59
CA ARG A 146 6.13 -4.70 -19.07
C ARG A 146 5.99 -4.81 -20.59
N GLY A 147 6.52 -3.86 -21.35
CA GLY A 147 6.21 -3.70 -22.76
C GLY A 147 4.75 -3.25 -22.97
N GLY A 148 4.45 -2.64 -24.11
CA GLY A 148 3.09 -2.17 -24.42
C GLY A 148 2.69 -0.83 -23.79
N TYR A 149 3.46 -0.28 -22.84
CA TYR A 149 3.28 1.10 -22.42
C TYR A 149 3.81 2.05 -23.48
N SER A 150 2.87 2.62 -24.22
CA SER A 150 3.09 3.55 -25.32
C SER A 150 2.54 4.93 -24.96
N VAL A 151 2.82 5.92 -25.80
CA VAL A 151 2.17 7.23 -25.73
C VAL A 151 0.63 7.08 -25.73
N ALA A 152 0.09 6.09 -26.46
CA ALA A 152 -1.35 5.84 -26.51
C ALA A 152 -1.91 5.30 -25.19
N SER A 153 -1.26 4.30 -24.57
CA SER A 153 -1.71 3.76 -23.28
C SER A 153 -1.53 4.77 -22.14
N HIS A 154 -0.45 5.55 -22.18
CA HIS A 154 -0.24 6.66 -21.25
C HIS A 154 -1.37 7.68 -21.34
N ARG A 155 -1.72 8.10 -22.56
CA ARG A 155 -2.87 8.99 -22.80
C ARG A 155 -4.17 8.39 -22.30
N GLN A 156 -4.41 7.10 -22.52
CA GLN A 156 -5.62 6.44 -22.06
C GLN A 156 -5.76 6.49 -20.54
N ARG A 157 -4.66 6.37 -19.79
CA ARG A 157 -4.67 6.57 -18.35
C ARG A 157 -5.00 8.00 -17.99
N LEU A 158 -4.36 8.98 -18.62
CA LEU A 158 -4.59 10.40 -18.37
C LEU A 158 -6.06 10.81 -18.51
N LEU A 159 -6.81 10.15 -19.41
CA LEU A 159 -8.25 10.39 -19.59
C LEU A 159 -9.12 10.11 -18.35
N ARG A 160 -8.58 9.44 -17.32
CA ARG A 160 -9.27 9.26 -16.04
C ARG A 160 -9.41 10.55 -15.23
N CYS A 161 -8.52 11.53 -15.46
CA CYS A 161 -8.52 12.79 -14.72
C CYS A 161 -8.59 14.02 -15.63
N PHE A 162 -8.32 13.87 -16.92
CA PHE A 162 -8.22 14.99 -17.85
C PHE A 162 -9.04 14.73 -19.11
N SER A 163 -9.64 15.78 -19.66
CA SER A 163 -10.31 15.69 -20.96
C SER A 163 -9.31 15.47 -22.10
N TYR A 164 -9.79 14.87 -23.18
CA TYR A 164 -9.01 14.70 -24.41
C TYR A 164 -8.41 16.01 -24.92
N SER A 165 -9.18 17.10 -24.85
CA SER A 165 -8.76 18.42 -25.33
C SER A 165 -7.57 18.96 -24.52
N GLN A 166 -7.63 18.88 -23.18
CA GLN A 166 -6.54 19.32 -22.30
C GLN A 166 -5.22 18.62 -22.62
N ILE A 167 -5.27 17.29 -22.77
CA ILE A 167 -4.08 16.48 -23.06
C ILE A 167 -3.54 16.81 -24.46
N ARG A 168 -4.42 16.92 -25.47
CA ARG A 168 -4.00 17.20 -26.85
C ARG A 168 -3.35 18.57 -27.01
N GLN A 169 -3.85 19.58 -26.31
CA GLN A 169 -3.35 20.95 -26.39
C GLN A 169 -2.02 21.13 -25.63
N ASN A 170 -1.71 20.28 -24.64
CA ASN A 170 -0.57 20.44 -23.75
C ASN A 170 0.31 19.17 -23.67
N LYS A 171 0.56 18.51 -24.81
CA LYS A 171 1.19 17.18 -24.86
C LYS A 171 2.48 17.08 -24.03
N ASP A 172 3.36 18.08 -24.14
CA ASP A 172 4.66 18.06 -23.47
C ASP A 172 4.51 18.14 -21.94
N ARG A 173 3.54 18.94 -21.45
CA ARG A 173 3.26 19.07 -20.01
C ARG A 173 2.73 17.77 -19.40
N PHE A 174 2.00 16.97 -20.19
CA PHE A 174 1.42 15.72 -19.73
C PHE A 174 2.35 14.52 -19.84
N LYS A 175 3.49 14.64 -20.54
CA LYS A 175 4.42 13.54 -20.80
C LYS A 175 4.90 12.81 -19.53
N ASN A 176 5.11 13.56 -18.45
CA ASN A 176 5.64 13.06 -17.18
C ASN A 176 4.57 13.02 -16.07
N ILE A 177 3.29 13.15 -16.42
CA ILE A 177 2.19 13.11 -15.45
C ILE A 177 1.71 11.67 -15.30
N HIS A 178 1.98 11.05 -14.16
CA HIS A 178 1.54 9.70 -13.87
C HIS A 178 0.29 9.70 -13.00
N ILE A 179 -0.70 8.88 -13.36
CA ILE A 179 -1.84 8.61 -12.47
C ILE A 179 -1.54 7.35 -11.66
N LEU A 180 -1.60 7.52 -10.35
CA LEU A 180 -1.48 6.50 -9.32
C LEU A 180 -2.63 5.50 -9.42
N GLN A 181 -2.37 4.27 -9.02
CA GLN A 181 -3.35 3.18 -9.04
C GLN A 181 -3.67 2.78 -7.58
N SER A 182 -4.92 2.44 -7.29
CA SER A 182 -5.28 1.82 -6.01
C SER A 182 -4.64 0.44 -5.89
N LEU A 183 -4.43 -0.04 -4.67
CA LEU A 183 -3.85 -1.37 -4.42
C LEU A 183 -4.63 -2.47 -5.16
N GLY A 184 -5.96 -2.47 -5.05
CA GLY A 184 -6.83 -3.43 -5.74
C GLY A 184 -6.69 -3.39 -7.27
N GLY A 185 -6.77 -2.21 -7.88
CA GLY A 185 -6.62 -2.12 -9.34
C GLY A 185 -5.19 -2.40 -9.83
N CYS A 186 -4.18 -2.23 -8.97
CA CYS A 186 -2.82 -2.66 -9.27
C CYS A 186 -2.74 -4.19 -9.34
N LEU A 187 -3.32 -4.91 -8.37
CA LEU A 187 -3.40 -6.37 -8.41
C LEU A 187 -4.08 -6.88 -9.68
N GLU A 188 -5.22 -6.30 -10.03
CA GLU A 188 -5.96 -6.66 -11.25
C GLU A 188 -5.10 -6.46 -12.50
N GLU A 189 -4.41 -5.33 -12.59
CA GLU A 189 -3.57 -4.99 -13.74
C GLU A 189 -2.35 -5.90 -13.89
N HIS A 190 -1.83 -6.41 -12.79
CA HIS A 190 -0.71 -7.37 -12.77
C HIS A 190 -1.17 -8.84 -12.82
N GLY A 191 -2.49 -9.09 -12.86
CA GLY A 191 -3.03 -10.45 -12.82
C GLY A 191 -2.73 -11.18 -11.51
N CYS A 192 -2.41 -10.45 -10.45
CA CYS A 192 -2.17 -10.99 -9.12
C CYS A 192 -3.50 -11.46 -8.55
N LYS A 193 -3.76 -12.77 -8.61
CA LYS A 193 -4.88 -13.41 -7.91
C LYS A 193 -4.59 -13.47 -6.41
N SER A 194 -4.33 -12.34 -5.78
CA SER A 194 -4.22 -12.30 -4.33
C SER A 194 -5.60 -12.02 -3.78
N THR A 195 -6.18 -13.06 -3.17
CA THR A 195 -7.18 -13.03 -2.09
C THR A 195 -8.62 -12.63 -2.42
N SER A 196 -9.55 -13.09 -1.57
CA SER A 196 -10.96 -12.74 -1.58
C SER A 196 -11.17 -11.21 -1.60
N PRO A 197 -12.31 -10.71 -2.13
CA PRO A 197 -12.60 -9.28 -2.11
C PRO A 197 -12.42 -8.70 -0.70
N LYS A 198 -11.75 -7.54 -0.58
CA LYS A 198 -11.65 -6.83 0.69
C LYS A 198 -13.06 -6.63 1.27
N LYS A 199 -13.24 -6.96 2.54
CA LYS A 199 -14.47 -6.66 3.26
C LYS A 199 -14.61 -5.14 3.40
N HIS A 200 -15.83 -4.64 3.32
CA HIS A 200 -16.08 -3.21 3.53
C HIS A 200 -16.15 -2.93 5.02
N VAL A 201 -15.26 -2.06 5.52
CA VAL A 201 -15.24 -1.60 6.91
C VAL A 201 -15.72 -0.16 7.03
N ASN A 202 -16.35 0.20 8.15
CA ASN A 202 -16.70 1.59 8.46
C ASN A 202 -15.49 2.31 9.08
N HIS A 203 -14.85 3.16 8.28
CA HIS A 203 -13.66 3.91 8.67
C HIS A 203 -13.87 4.91 9.83
N GLU A 204 -15.09 5.16 10.28
CA GLU A 204 -15.36 6.00 11.46
C GLU A 204 -15.15 5.24 12.79
N THR A 205 -15.09 3.91 12.76
CA THR A 205 -15.10 3.10 13.99
C THR A 205 -13.74 2.50 14.35
N TRP A 206 -12.66 2.90 13.66
CA TRP A 206 -11.31 2.42 13.92
C TRP A 206 -10.85 2.60 15.37
N LEU A 207 -11.35 3.59 16.10
CA LEU A 207 -10.96 3.84 17.50
C LEU A 207 -11.82 3.09 18.54
N THR A 208 -12.86 2.36 18.11
CA THR A 208 -13.73 1.61 19.03
C THR A 208 -13.02 0.38 19.59
N ARG A 209 -13.25 0.05 20.87
CA ARG A 209 -12.69 -1.14 21.53
C ARG A 209 -13.76 -1.89 22.35
N PRO A 210 -13.75 -3.25 22.37
CA PRO A 210 -12.86 -4.12 21.60
C PRO A 210 -13.13 -3.99 20.10
N LEU A 211 -12.07 -3.95 19.31
CA LEU A 211 -12.20 -3.83 17.86
C LEU A 211 -12.68 -5.17 17.30
N SER A 212 -13.65 -5.16 16.38
CA SER A 212 -14.21 -6.42 15.88
C SER A 212 -13.18 -7.18 15.05
N SER A 213 -13.33 -8.51 15.00
CA SER A 213 -12.43 -9.36 14.19
C SER A 213 -12.45 -9.02 12.71
N GLU A 214 -13.50 -8.36 12.21
CA GLU A 214 -13.58 -7.91 10.83
C GLU A 214 -12.51 -6.85 10.50
N TYR A 215 -12.27 -5.88 11.39
CA TYR A 215 -11.22 -4.87 11.19
C TYR A 215 -9.82 -5.47 11.34
N LEU A 216 -9.66 -6.42 12.27
CA LEU A 216 -8.38 -7.12 12.46
C LEU A 216 -8.04 -8.00 11.25
N GLU A 217 -9.03 -8.73 10.73
CA GLU A 217 -8.91 -9.49 9.49
C GLU A 217 -8.62 -8.57 8.31
N TYR A 218 -9.30 -7.42 8.21
CA TYR A 218 -9.03 -6.41 7.17
C TYR A 218 -7.57 -5.94 7.22
N ALA A 219 -7.08 -5.51 8.39
CA ALA A 219 -5.73 -4.99 8.52
C ALA A 219 -4.66 -6.07 8.24
N ALA A 220 -4.89 -7.31 8.68
CA ALA A 220 -4.03 -8.45 8.34
C ALA A 220 -4.03 -8.77 6.84
N HIS A 221 -5.18 -8.59 6.18
CA HIS A 221 -5.35 -8.84 4.76
C HIS A 221 -4.53 -7.86 3.90
N ASP A 222 -4.47 -6.60 4.31
CA ASP A 222 -3.79 -5.54 3.56
C ASP A 222 -2.30 -5.83 3.41
N VAL A 223 -1.61 -6.20 4.49
CA VAL A 223 -0.19 -6.58 4.43
C VAL A 223 0.06 -7.88 3.66
N GLU A 224 -0.91 -8.81 3.61
CA GLU A 224 -0.81 -10.01 2.76
C GLU A 224 -0.91 -9.69 1.27
N ILE A 225 -1.83 -8.79 0.92
CA ILE A 225 -1.97 -8.27 -0.44
C ILE A 225 -0.69 -7.54 -0.87
N ILE A 226 -0.19 -6.63 -0.03
CA ILE A 226 1.05 -5.87 -0.32
C ILE A 226 2.24 -6.84 -0.47
N HIS A 227 2.34 -7.85 0.40
CA HIS A 227 3.37 -8.89 0.30
C HIS A 227 3.27 -9.71 -1.00
N ALA A 228 2.06 -10.09 -1.41
CA ALA A 228 1.84 -10.80 -2.67
C ALA A 228 2.26 -9.95 -3.88
N LEU A 229 1.94 -8.67 -3.87
CA LEU A 229 2.35 -7.73 -4.91
C LEU A 229 3.87 -7.54 -4.94
N TYR A 230 4.52 -7.40 -3.78
CA TYR A 230 5.98 -7.34 -3.68
C TYR A 230 6.63 -8.59 -4.29
N THR A 231 6.12 -9.77 -3.92
CA THR A 231 6.61 -11.05 -4.45
C THR A 231 6.49 -11.12 -5.96
N HIS A 232 5.35 -10.68 -6.51
CA HIS A 232 5.14 -10.59 -7.95
C HIS A 232 6.14 -9.63 -8.61
N PHE A 233 6.35 -8.44 -8.04
CA PHE A 233 7.30 -7.46 -8.60
C PHE A 233 8.75 -7.93 -8.58
N ILE A 234 9.14 -8.73 -7.59
CA ILE A 234 10.45 -9.40 -7.57
C ILE A 234 10.52 -10.44 -8.70
N GLN A 235 9.52 -11.33 -8.81
CA GLN A 235 9.49 -12.39 -9.82
C GLN A 235 9.47 -11.86 -11.26
N ALA A 236 8.75 -10.76 -11.48
CA ALA A 236 8.68 -10.08 -12.77
C ALA A 236 9.90 -9.19 -13.07
N GLY A 237 10.84 -9.06 -12.11
CA GLY A 237 12.09 -8.32 -12.30
C GLY A 237 11.95 -6.79 -12.26
N TYR A 238 10.87 -6.25 -11.70
CA TYR A 238 10.66 -4.80 -11.55
C TYR A 238 11.44 -4.20 -10.38
N ILE A 239 11.91 -5.05 -9.46
CA ILE A 239 12.74 -4.65 -8.32
C ILE A 239 14.10 -5.33 -8.49
N GLN A 240 15.14 -4.56 -8.81
CA GLN A 240 16.50 -5.05 -9.04
C GLN A 240 17.50 -4.29 -8.17
N HIS A 241 18.59 -4.92 -7.71
CA HIS A 241 19.50 -4.36 -6.70
C HIS A 241 20.02 -2.93 -6.98
N PRO A 242 20.43 -2.54 -8.21
CA PRO A 242 20.84 -1.14 -8.47
C PRO A 242 19.65 -0.17 -8.56
N LEU A 243 18.53 -0.63 -9.10
CA LEU A 243 17.28 0.14 -9.16
C LEU A 243 16.63 0.25 -7.78
N LEU A 244 16.90 -0.69 -6.87
CA LEU A 244 16.37 -0.72 -5.52
C LEU A 244 16.84 0.52 -4.77
N SER A 245 18.14 0.83 -4.77
CA SER A 245 18.66 2.04 -4.10
C SER A 245 18.01 3.33 -4.63
N LEU A 246 17.78 3.42 -5.96
CA LEU A 246 17.06 4.55 -6.54
C LEU A 246 15.60 4.57 -6.07
N ASN A 247 14.93 3.42 -6.13
CA ASN A 247 13.55 3.25 -5.67
C ASN A 247 13.40 3.60 -4.18
N LEU A 248 14.38 3.30 -3.33
CA LEU A 248 14.33 3.65 -1.90
C LEU A 248 14.35 5.17 -1.71
N SER A 249 15.25 5.89 -2.41
CA SER A 249 15.29 7.36 -2.33
C SER A 249 14.02 8.02 -2.87
N GLN A 250 13.46 7.47 -3.96
CA GLN A 250 12.20 7.94 -4.54
C GLN A 250 11.02 7.63 -3.61
N SER A 251 10.99 6.44 -3.01
CA SER A 251 9.97 6.01 -2.04
C SER A 251 10.00 6.87 -0.80
N LYS A 252 11.20 7.15 -0.25
CA LYS A 252 11.37 8.05 0.88
C LYS A 252 10.79 9.43 0.58
N ARG A 253 11.17 10.02 -0.56
CA ARG A 253 10.64 11.32 -1.01
C ARG A 253 9.13 11.29 -1.21
N TYR A 254 8.60 10.17 -1.67
CA TYR A 254 7.18 9.99 -1.94
C TYR A 254 6.35 9.94 -0.66
N ILE A 255 6.68 9.04 0.26
CA ILE A 255 5.95 8.90 1.51
C ILE A 255 6.07 10.15 2.39
N SER A 256 7.22 10.84 2.32
CA SER A 256 7.50 12.01 3.14
C SER A 256 6.97 13.33 2.57
N ILE A 257 6.08 13.30 1.57
CA ILE A 257 5.56 14.51 0.94
C ILE A 257 4.77 15.41 1.89
N TRP A 258 4.31 14.86 3.02
CA TRP A 258 3.60 15.57 4.09
C TRP A 258 4.45 15.82 5.32
N ASN A 259 5.79 15.76 5.22
CA ASN A 259 6.66 16.03 6.37
C ASN A 259 6.61 17.48 6.84
N ASP A 260 6.18 18.42 5.98
CA ASP A 260 6.01 19.83 6.26
C ASP A 260 4.78 20.10 7.12
N ALA A 261 3.66 19.45 6.79
CA ALA A 261 2.43 19.48 7.55
C ALA A 261 1.52 18.30 7.16
N PRO A 262 0.69 17.79 8.09
CA PRO A 262 -0.37 16.84 7.75
C PRO A 262 -1.27 17.38 6.64
N PRO A 263 -1.73 16.54 5.69
CA PRO A 263 -2.63 16.97 4.64
C PRO A 263 -3.97 17.46 5.21
N GLU A 264 -4.48 18.54 4.61
CA GLU A 264 -5.79 19.12 4.92
C GLU A 264 -6.86 18.59 3.98
N GLN A 265 -8.04 18.31 4.52
CA GLN A 265 -9.20 17.87 3.75
C GLN A 265 -9.64 18.98 2.79
N GLY A 266 -9.92 18.61 1.53
CA GLY A 266 -10.40 19.55 0.52
C GLY A 266 -9.31 20.32 -0.25
N ASN A 267 -8.03 20.14 0.09
CA ASN A 267 -6.95 20.68 -0.73
C ASN A 267 -6.83 19.92 -2.05
N ILE A 268 -7.37 20.49 -3.14
CA ILE A 268 -7.43 19.86 -4.46
C ILE A 268 -6.05 19.57 -5.07
N TYR A 269 -5.01 20.32 -4.69
CA TYR A 269 -3.64 20.13 -5.18
C TYR A 269 -2.92 19.00 -4.46
N ARG A 270 -3.47 18.56 -3.33
CA ARG A 270 -2.92 17.53 -2.45
C ARG A 270 -3.84 16.29 -2.36
N SER A 271 -5.06 16.37 -2.92
CA SER A 271 -6.12 15.33 -2.87
C SER A 271 -6.48 14.82 -4.27
N HIS A 272 -5.51 14.29 -5.02
CA HIS A 272 -5.72 13.76 -6.36
C HIS A 272 -4.84 12.53 -6.65
N PRO A 273 -5.18 11.66 -7.61
CA PRO A 273 -4.42 10.46 -7.90
C PRO A 273 -3.23 10.72 -8.84
N LEU A 274 -2.68 11.93 -8.89
CA LEU A 274 -1.50 12.23 -9.70
C LEU A 274 -0.24 12.01 -8.86
N LEU A 275 0.76 11.34 -9.45
CA LEU A 275 2.09 11.28 -8.89
C LEU A 275 2.64 12.71 -8.80
N PRO A 276 3.07 13.16 -7.62
CA PRO A 276 3.68 14.46 -7.47
C PRO A 276 4.93 14.59 -8.35
N LEU A 277 5.12 15.73 -9.00
CA LEU A 277 6.33 15.97 -9.81
C LEU A 277 7.60 15.84 -8.97
N GLU A 278 8.69 15.46 -9.63
CA GLU A 278 10.03 15.28 -9.05
C GLU A 278 10.11 14.20 -7.96
N ILE A 279 9.15 13.27 -7.93
CA ILE A 279 9.32 12.03 -7.16
C ILE A 279 10.28 11.09 -7.88
N ILE A 280 10.07 10.82 -9.17
CA ILE A 280 10.92 9.93 -9.97
C ILE A 280 12.16 10.67 -10.49
N ASP A 281 11.97 11.80 -11.18
CA ASP A 281 13.02 12.53 -11.90
C ASP A 281 13.67 13.67 -11.07
N PHE A 282 13.91 13.45 -9.78
CA PHE A 282 14.49 14.48 -8.92
C PHE A 282 15.96 14.77 -9.26
N ILE A 283 16.29 16.07 -9.36
CA ILE A 283 17.66 16.54 -9.59
C ILE A 283 18.03 17.52 -8.46
N PRO A 284 18.93 17.14 -7.53
CA PRO A 284 19.23 17.96 -6.34
C PRO A 284 19.82 19.34 -6.62
N SER A 285 20.48 19.53 -7.77
CA SER A 285 21.18 20.78 -8.11
C SER A 285 20.26 21.88 -8.65
N ASN A 286 18.96 21.58 -8.83
CA ASN A 286 18.04 22.53 -9.45
C ASN A 286 17.64 23.63 -8.46
N THR A 287 17.60 24.87 -8.94
CA THR A 287 16.96 25.96 -8.21
C THR A 287 15.47 25.68 -8.08
N THR A 288 14.94 25.76 -6.86
CA THR A 288 13.52 25.48 -6.57
C THR A 288 12.68 26.74 -6.46
N ILE A 289 11.42 26.65 -6.89
CA ILE A 289 10.36 27.64 -6.75
C ILE A 289 9.22 26.99 -5.97
N THR A 290 8.63 27.73 -5.02
CA THR A 290 7.45 27.27 -4.28
C THR A 290 6.21 27.36 -5.16
N CYS A 291 5.57 26.22 -5.42
CA CYS A 291 4.32 26.17 -6.17
C CYS A 291 3.20 26.86 -5.36
N GLN A 292 2.51 27.82 -5.97
CA GLN A 292 1.41 28.55 -5.31
C GLN A 292 0.17 27.69 -5.01
N GLY A 293 0.03 26.54 -5.67
CA GLY A 293 -1.08 25.61 -5.46
C GLY A 293 -0.80 24.57 -4.38
N CYS A 294 0.21 23.72 -4.61
CA CYS A 294 0.52 22.61 -3.69
C CYS A 294 1.52 22.98 -2.58
N SER A 295 2.07 24.20 -2.58
CA SER A 295 3.08 24.70 -1.63
C SER A 295 4.39 23.91 -1.59
N ARG A 296 4.62 22.99 -2.54
CA ARG A 296 5.86 22.24 -2.64
C ARG A 296 6.93 23.09 -3.32
N ASN A 297 8.17 22.95 -2.85
CA ASN A 297 9.34 23.45 -3.56
C ASN A 297 9.67 22.48 -4.69
N LEU A 298 9.55 22.96 -5.94
CA LEU A 298 9.80 22.19 -7.16
C LEU A 298 10.85 22.93 -8.00
N SER A 299 11.62 22.23 -8.81
CA SER A 299 12.53 22.86 -9.77
C SER A 299 11.80 23.82 -10.71
N SER A 300 12.52 24.83 -11.21
CA SER A 300 11.99 25.76 -12.21
C SER A 300 11.46 25.08 -13.48
N SER A 301 11.98 23.90 -13.85
CA SER A 301 11.48 23.09 -14.97
C SER A 301 10.10 22.47 -14.76
N SER A 302 9.57 22.50 -13.54
CA SER A 302 8.21 22.03 -13.22
C SER A 302 7.12 23.07 -13.49
N PHE A 303 7.48 24.29 -13.94
CA PHE A 303 6.57 25.41 -14.18
C PHE A 303 6.35 25.71 -15.67
#